data_AF-A0A1C9WX96-F1
#
_entry.id   AF-A0A1C9WX96-F1
#
_cell.length_a   1.000
_cell.length_b   1.000
_cell.length_c   1.000
_cell.angle_alpha   90.00
_cell.angle_beta   90.00
_cell.angle_gamma   90.00
#
_symmetry.space_group_name_H-M   'P 1'
#
loop_
_entity.id
_entity.type
_entity.pdbx_description
1 polymer ?
#
loop_
_entity_poly.entity_id
_entity_poly.type
_entity_poly.pdbx_seq_one_letter_code
_entity_poly.pdbx_strand_id
1 'polypeptide(L)'
;MKSSTYANFGRSAWALMDENQQALTHVAFLLADLEVHEAWLEYFAYGGNQGLWVVDAYLNGLAPLPAHDCDVLALVLNERLSDLRLPHLASYSG
;
A
#
# COMPACT_ATOMS: atom_id res chain seq x y z
N MET A 1 6.22 19.39 27.91
CA MET A 1 5.72 18.05 27.50
C MET A 1 5.08 18.19 26.13
N LYS A 2 5.49 17.36 25.17
CA LYS A 2 5.44 17.65 23.73
C LYS A 2 4.01 17.90 23.22
N SER A 3 3.78 19.11 22.72
CA SER A 3 2.65 19.44 21.85
C SER A 3 2.91 18.75 20.51
N SER A 4 2.12 17.72 20.18
CA SER A 4 2.24 17.01 18.92
C SER A 4 1.46 17.75 17.85
N THR A 5 2.19 18.57 17.12
CA THR A 5 1.74 19.38 15.99
C THR A 5 1.31 18.49 14.83
N TYR A 6 0.07 18.00 14.84
CA TYR A 6 -0.64 17.58 13.63
C TYR A 6 -1.29 18.81 12.97
N ALA A 7 -0.48 19.83 12.68
CA ALA A 7 -0.91 20.99 11.92
C ALA A 7 -0.45 20.82 10.48
N ASN A 8 -1.42 20.48 9.61
CA ASN A 8 -1.52 20.94 8.22
C ASN A 8 -0.19 21.23 7.53
N PHE A 9 0.47 20.19 7.00
CA PHE A 9 1.51 20.36 5.99
C PHE A 9 0.95 19.88 4.65
N GLY A 10 0.45 20.84 3.86
CA GLY A 10 0.17 20.74 2.43
C GLY A 10 -0.50 19.45 1.93
N ARG A 11 -1.82 19.50 1.69
CA ARG A 11 -2.44 18.69 0.63
C ARG A 11 -1.78 19.08 -0.70
N SER A 12 -0.63 18.47 -0.97
CA SER A 12 0.15 18.62 -2.18
C SER A 12 -0.36 17.63 -3.22
N ALA A 13 -0.10 17.90 -4.50
CA ALA A 13 -0.56 17.09 -5.63
C ALA A 13 -0.25 15.58 -5.51
N TRP A 14 0.73 15.22 -4.67
CA TRP A 14 1.09 13.86 -4.30
C TRP A 14 0.00 13.12 -3.50
N ALA A 15 -0.69 13.80 -2.57
CA ALA A 15 -1.77 13.19 -1.78
C ALA A 15 -3.00 12.80 -2.62
N LEU A 16 -3.26 13.52 -3.72
CA LEU A 16 -4.37 13.22 -4.64
C LEU A 16 -4.04 12.08 -5.61
N MET A 17 -2.76 11.88 -5.95
CA MET A 17 -2.28 10.72 -6.70
C MET A 17 -2.21 9.46 -5.82
N ASP A 18 -1.80 9.62 -4.55
CA ASP A 18 -1.81 8.58 -3.54
C ASP A 18 -3.22 8.07 -3.23
N GLU A 19 -4.24 8.95 -3.18
CA GLU A 19 -5.63 8.55 -2.88
C GLU A 19 -6.16 7.50 -3.88
N ASN A 20 -5.82 7.61 -5.17
CA ASN A 20 -6.23 6.62 -6.17
C ASN A 20 -5.39 5.34 -6.09
N GLN A 21 -4.08 5.47 -5.86
CA GLN A 21 -3.20 4.31 -5.72
C GLN A 21 -3.59 3.48 -4.50
N GLN A 22 -3.76 4.09 -3.32
CA GLN A 22 -4.11 3.40 -2.09
C GLN A 22 -5.48 2.73 -2.18
N ALA A 23 -6.47 3.38 -2.80
CA ALA A 23 -7.79 2.78 -3.00
C ALA A 23 -7.73 1.54 -3.90
N LEU A 24 -6.98 1.60 -5.01
CA LEU A 24 -6.80 0.46 -5.91
C LEU A 24 -5.97 -0.66 -5.29
N THR A 25 -4.95 -0.32 -4.50
CA THR A 25 -4.18 -1.28 -3.71
C THR A 25 -5.04 -1.98 -2.66
N HIS A 26 -5.93 -1.24 -1.98
CA HIS A 26 -6.90 -1.83 -1.04
C HIS A 26 -7.81 -2.84 -1.74
N VAL A 27 -8.38 -2.49 -2.90
CA VAL A 27 -9.23 -3.40 -3.67
C VAL A 27 -8.45 -4.63 -4.14
N ALA A 28 -7.21 -4.44 -4.62
CA ALA A 28 -6.34 -5.55 -5.00
C ALA A 28 -6.08 -6.50 -3.83
N PHE A 29 -5.80 -5.97 -2.63
CA PHE A 29 -5.58 -6.75 -1.42
C PHE A 29 -6.80 -7.57 -1.01
N LEU A 30 -8.01 -6.98 -1.04
CA LEU A 30 -9.24 -7.71 -0.75
C LEU A 30 -9.51 -8.88 -1.71
N LEU A 31 -9.02 -8.78 -2.95
CA LEU A 31 -9.17 -9.81 -3.99
C LEU A 31 -8.02 -10.82 -4.02
N ALA A 32 -6.89 -10.51 -3.39
CA ALA A 32 -5.66 -11.30 -3.43
C ALA A 32 -5.74 -12.60 -2.60
N ASP A 33 -6.79 -12.78 -1.78
CA ASP A 33 -6.96 -13.94 -0.89
C ASP A 33 -5.69 -14.20 -0.06
N LEU A 34 -5.22 -13.13 0.60
CA LEU A 34 -4.07 -13.13 1.50
C LEU A 34 -4.49 -12.55 2.84
N GLU A 35 -3.96 -13.12 3.92
CA GLU A 35 -3.90 -12.42 5.19
C GLU A 35 -2.90 -11.26 5.13
N VAL A 36 -3.11 -10.23 5.96
CA VAL A 36 -2.19 -9.08 6.02
C VAL A 36 -0.75 -9.48 6.34
N HIS A 37 -0.56 -10.53 7.14
CA HIS A 37 0.76 -11.02 7.49
C HIS A 37 1.47 -11.68 6.29
N GLU A 38 0.74 -12.36 5.42
CA GLU A 38 1.26 -13.01 4.21
C GLU A 38 1.65 -11.96 3.18
N ALA A 39 0.76 -10.99 2.94
CA ALA A 39 1.04 -9.85 2.07
C ALA A 39 2.28 -9.07 2.53
N TRP A 40 2.44 -8.88 3.84
CA TRP A 40 3.63 -8.24 4.41
C TRP A 40 4.91 -9.07 4.23
N LEU A 41 4.84 -10.40 4.40
CA LEU A 41 6.00 -11.27 4.20
C LEU A 41 6.47 -11.27 2.74
N GLU A 42 5.55 -11.33 1.78
CA GLU A 42 5.88 -11.22 0.35
C GLU A 42 6.45 -9.83 0.03
N TYR A 43 5.80 -8.76 0.46
CA TYR A 43 6.31 -7.39 0.35
C TYR A 43 7.75 -7.25 0.89
N PHE A 44 8.04 -7.81 2.06
CA PHE A 44 9.37 -7.80 2.64
C PHE A 44 10.39 -8.60 1.80
N ALA A 45 9.99 -9.76 1.28
CA ALA A 45 10.82 -10.58 0.40
C ALA A 45 11.17 -9.87 -0.92
N TYR A 46 10.28 -9.01 -1.43
CA TYR A 46 10.50 -8.19 -2.62
C TYR A 46 11.25 -6.86 -2.33
N GLY A 47 11.74 -6.66 -1.11
CA GLY A 47 12.58 -5.52 -0.74
C GLY A 47 11.87 -4.39 0.00
N GLY A 48 10.61 -4.58 0.37
CA GLY A 48 9.87 -3.67 1.23
C GLY A 48 10.52 -3.50 2.60
N ASN A 49 10.54 -2.28 3.14
CA ASN A 49 11.28 -1.95 4.36
C ASN A 49 10.40 -1.42 5.52
N GLN A 50 9.07 -1.40 5.37
CA GLN A 50 8.14 -0.98 6.42
C GLN A 50 7.71 -2.16 7.30
N GLY A 51 7.41 -1.87 8.57
CA GLY A 51 6.90 -2.86 9.51
C GLY A 51 5.44 -3.25 9.23
N LEU A 52 5.03 -4.44 9.70
CA LEU A 52 3.69 -5.00 9.51
C LEU A 52 2.56 -4.02 9.79
N TRP A 53 2.60 -3.33 10.93
CA TRP A 53 1.55 -2.38 11.32
C TRP A 53 1.42 -1.17 10.39
N VAL A 54 2.52 -0.73 9.77
CA VAL A 54 2.52 0.37 8.81
C VAL A 54 1.90 -0.10 7.49
N VAL A 55 2.25 -1.31 7.06
CA VAL A 55 1.67 -1.94 5.85
C VAL A 55 0.18 -2.22 6.05
N ASP A 56 -0.23 -2.76 7.19
CA ASP A 56 -1.63 -2.99 7.55
C ASP A 56 -2.44 -1.68 7.50
N ALA A 57 -1.92 -0.61 8.11
CA ALA A 57 -2.55 0.70 8.06
C ALA A 57 -2.69 1.22 6.62
N TYR A 58 -1.69 1.03 5.77
CA TYR A 58 -1.76 1.43 4.36
C TYR A 58 -2.77 0.61 3.57
N LEU A 59 -2.73 -0.72 3.70
CA LEU A 59 -3.67 -1.62 3.02
C LEU A 59 -5.13 -1.38 3.43
N ASN A 60 -5.38 -0.83 4.61
CA ASN A 60 -6.71 -0.47 5.10
C ASN A 60 -7.07 1.01 4.93
N GLY A 61 -6.28 1.80 4.20
CA GLY A 61 -6.61 3.21 3.93
C GLY A 61 -6.41 4.16 5.12
N LEU A 62 -5.70 3.75 6.16
CA LEU A 62 -5.56 4.48 7.43
C LEU A 62 -4.32 5.39 7.48
N ALA A 63 -3.29 5.08 6.70
CA ALA A 63 -2.06 5.86 6.63
C ALA A 63 -1.40 5.77 5.24
N PRO A 64 -0.65 6.78 4.78
CA PRO A 64 0.12 6.69 3.56
C PRO A 64 1.39 5.85 3.74
N LEU A 65 1.97 5.41 2.63
CA LEU A 65 3.22 4.66 2.57
C LEU A 65 4.19 5.38 1.62
N PRO A 66 5.52 5.27 1.79
CA PRO A 66 6.45 5.84 0.81
C PRO A 66 6.25 5.24 -0.59
N ALA A 67 6.44 6.05 -1.65
CA ALA A 67 6.16 5.63 -3.04
C ALA A 67 6.84 4.31 -3.45
N HIS A 68 8.11 4.12 -3.06
CA HIS A 68 8.81 2.86 -3.30
C HIS A 68 8.09 1.67 -2.66
N ASP A 69 7.66 1.82 -1.41
CA ASP A 69 6.96 0.77 -0.67
C ASP A 69 5.54 0.52 -1.24
N CYS A 70 4.87 1.56 -1.75
CA CYS A 70 3.61 1.42 -2.51
C CYS A 70 3.81 0.55 -3.75
N ASP A 71 4.89 0.77 -4.50
CA ASP A 71 5.17 0.04 -5.74
C ASP A 71 5.52 -1.42 -5.49
N VAL A 72 6.24 -1.71 -4.40
CA VAL A 72 6.51 -3.08 -4.00
C VAL A 72 5.21 -3.80 -3.62
N LEU A 73 4.31 -3.16 -2.86
CA LEU A 73 3.00 -3.75 -2.57
C LEU A 73 2.15 -3.93 -3.83
N ALA A 74 2.18 -2.96 -4.73
CA ALA A 74 1.45 -3.06 -5.99
C ALA A 74 1.95 -4.24 -6.85
N LEU A 75 3.27 -4.44 -6.90
CA LEU A 75 3.88 -5.59 -7.55
C LEU A 75 3.38 -6.91 -6.93
N VAL A 76 3.56 -7.08 -5.61
CA VAL A 76 3.18 -8.30 -4.89
C VAL A 76 1.71 -8.64 -5.10
N LEU A 77 0.82 -7.66 -4.95
CA LEU A 77 -0.61 -7.89 -5.11
C LEU A 77 -0.99 -8.20 -6.57
N ASN A 78 -0.38 -7.55 -7.56
CA ASN A 78 -0.65 -7.84 -8.96
C ASN A 78 -0.14 -9.23 -9.38
N GLU A 79 1.00 -9.67 -8.87
CA GLU A 79 1.48 -11.05 -9.06
C GLU A 79 0.50 -12.05 -8.44
N ARG A 80 0.06 -11.80 -7.20
CA ARG A 80 -0.94 -12.64 -6.54
C ARG A 80 -2.27 -12.70 -7.29
N LEU A 81 -2.76 -11.56 -7.80
CA LEU A 81 -3.96 -11.52 -8.64
C LEU A 81 -3.76 -12.31 -9.94
N SER A 82 -2.56 -12.29 -10.51
CA SER A 82 -2.22 -13.07 -11.71
C SER A 82 -2.32 -14.57 -11.46
N ASP A 83 -1.82 -15.04 -10.32
CA ASP A 83 -1.93 -16.45 -9.90
C ASP A 83 -3.39 -16.89 -9.75
N LEU A 84 -4.25 -15.98 -9.29
CA LEU A 84 -5.70 -16.16 -9.19
C LEU A 84 -6.44 -15.96 -10.52
N ARG A 85 -5.72 -15.62 -11.61
CA ARG A 85 -6.28 -15.29 -12.93
C ARG A 85 -7.22 -14.08 -12.92
N LEU A 86 -6.97 -13.13 -12.04
CA LEU A 86 -7.65 -11.84 -11.92
C LEU A 86 -6.86 -10.74 -12.64
N PRO A 87 -7.51 -9.65 -13.07
CA PRO A 87 -6.82 -8.51 -13.69
C PRO A 87 -5.91 -7.80 -12.67
N HIS A 88 -4.86 -7.15 -13.17
CA HIS A 88 -4.04 -6.24 -12.36
C HIS A 88 -4.85 -5.01 -11.98
N LEU A 89 -4.79 -4.65 -10.71
CA LEU A 89 -5.60 -3.57 -10.14
C LEU A 89 -4.76 -2.56 -9.37
N ALA A 90 -3.73 -3.02 -8.64
CA ALA A 90 -2.88 -2.12 -7.89
C ALA A 90 -2.05 -1.25 -8.84
N SER A 91 -2.11 0.07 -8.65
CA SER A 91 -1.37 1.01 -9.47
C SER A 91 0.04 1.22 -8.94
N TYR A 92 0.98 1.52 -9.83
CA TYR A 92 2.34 1.97 -9.49
C TYR A 92 2.39 3.50 -9.41
N SER A 93 3.38 4.03 -8.71
CA SER A 93 3.74 5.43 -8.69
C SER A 93 4.26 5.84 -10.09
N GLY A 94 3.83 7.00 -10.56
CA GLY A 94 4.12 7.53 -11.91
C GLY A 94 5.30 8.50 -11.95
#